data_AF-A0A9P6XM87-F1
#
_entry.id   AF-A0A9P6XM87-F1
#
_cell.length_a   1.000
_cell.length_b   1.000
_cell.length_c   1.000
_cell.angle_alpha   90.00
_cell.angle_beta   90.00
_cell.angle_gamma   90.00
#
_symmetry.space_group_name_H-M   'P 1'
#
loop_
_entity.id
_entity.type
_entity.pdbx_description
1 polymer ?
#
loop_
_entity_poly.entity_id
_entity_poly.type
_entity_poly.pdbx_seq_one_letter_code
_entity_poly.pdbx_strand_id
1 'polypeptide(L)' 'MVLSGQGAPLTITHGIEAGNVVQLNVKDAQLTNPAYSDLDGVAMLDLAMNVNPGQTGNDELEIVVR' A
#
# COMPACT_ATOMS: atom_id res chain seq x y z
N MET A 1 12.17 -3.68 -13.78
CA MET A 1 12.43 -4.48 -12.57
C MET A 1 13.15 -3.58 -11.58
N VAL A 2 12.51 -3.20 -10.47
CA VAL A 2 13.20 -2.46 -9.40
C VAL A 2 14.15 -3.43 -8.71
N LEU A 3 15.44 -3.09 -8.65
CA LEU A 3 16.51 -4.06 -8.39
C LEU A 3 17.17 -3.93 -6.99
N SER A 4 16.53 -3.32 -5.98
CA SER A 4 17.22 -3.15 -4.68
C SER A 4 16.39 -2.91 -3.40
N GLY A 5 15.06 -2.90 -3.43
CA GLY A 5 14.25 -2.81 -2.22
C GLY A 5 13.81 -4.19 -1.73
N GLN A 6 13.99 -4.54 -0.45
CA GLN A 6 13.25 -5.67 0.11
C GLN A 6 11.82 -5.18 0.35
N GLY A 7 10.83 -5.81 -0.28
CA GLY A 7 9.45 -5.50 0.02
C GLY A 7 9.03 -6.12 1.36
N ALA A 8 7.96 -5.58 1.92
CA ALA A 8 7.45 -5.93 3.23
C ALA A 8 5.92 -5.99 3.20
N PRO A 9 5.29 -6.69 4.17
CA PRO A 9 3.84 -6.69 4.30
C PRO A 9 3.31 -5.28 4.54
N LEU A 10 2.27 -4.90 3.81
CA LEU A 10 1.58 -3.61 3.92
C LEU A 10 0.08 -3.84 4.08
N THR A 11 -0.51 -3.21 5.09
CA THR A 11 -1.96 -3.17 5.28
C THR A 11 -2.44 -1.73 5.21
N ILE A 12 -3.38 -1.46 4.30
CA ILE A 12 -4.04 -0.16 4.16
C ILE A 12 -5.50 -0.34 4.54
N THR A 13 -5.97 0.39 5.55
CA THR A 13 -7.38 0.39 5.93
C THR A 13 -7.99 1.74 5.59
N HIS A 14 -9.01 1.74 4.74
CA HIS A 14 -9.80 2.91 4.43
C HIS A 14 -11.14 2.85 5.19
N GLY A 15 -11.41 3.91 5.95
CA GLY A 15 -12.52 3.99 6.89
C GLY A 15 -12.04 3.79 8.33
N ILE A 16 -12.40 4.72 9.21
CA ILE A 16 -12.07 4.69 10.65
C ILE A 16 -13.31 4.71 11.56
N GLU A 17 -14.48 5.02 10.99
CA GLU A 17 -15.77 5.06 11.68
C GLU A 17 -16.63 3.86 11.28
N ALA A 18 -17.72 3.65 12.01
CA ALA A 18 -18.70 2.62 11.67
C ALA A 18 -19.29 2.88 10.27
N GLY A 19 -19.18 1.90 9.39
CA GLY A 19 -19.57 2.01 7.99
C GLY A 19 -18.88 0.93 7.16
N ASN A 20 -18.84 1.12 5.84
CA ASN A 20 -18.11 0.21 4.95
C ASN A 20 -16.61 0.43 5.11
N VAL A 21 -15.90 -0.54 5.69
CA VAL A 21 -14.44 -0.49 5.84
C VAL A 21 -13.81 -1.40 4.79
N VAL A 22 -12.88 -0.84 4.01
CA VAL A 22 -12.12 -1.58 3.00
C VAL A 22 -10.68 -1.68 3.46
N GLN A 23 -10.22 -2.91 3.65
CA GLN A 23 -8.84 -3.22 3.99
C GLN A 23 -8.15 -3.89 2.81
N LEU A 24 -6.99 -3.36 2.42
CA LEU A 24 -6.10 -3.92 1.42
C LEU A 24 -4.91 -4.54 2.14
N ASN A 25 -4.71 -5.84 1.96
CA ASN A 25 -3.55 -6.56 2.45
C ASN A 25 -2.64 -6.90 1.28
N VAL A 26 -1.37 -6.52 1.41
CA VAL A 26 -0.32 -6.82 0.44
C VAL A 26 0.82 -7.51 1.16
N LYS A 27 1.25 -8.67 0.66
CA LYS A 27 2.26 -9.51 1.30
C LYS A 27 3.69 -9.00 1.06
N ASP A 28 3.95 -8.52 -0.16
CA ASP A 28 5.27 -8.03 -0.59
C ASP A 28 5.13 -6.70 -1.35
N ALA A 29 4.95 -5.62 -0.60
CA ALA A 29 4.86 -4.27 -1.12
C ALA A 29 6.20 -3.54 -0.98
N GLN A 30 6.56 -2.76 -2.01
CA GLN A 30 7.65 -1.79 -1.94
C GLN A 30 7.07 -0.38 -2.04
N LEU A 31 7.49 0.49 -1.12
CA LEU A 31 7.20 1.92 -1.15
C LEU A 31 8.49 2.67 -1.49
N THR A 32 8.47 3.44 -2.57
CA THR A 32 9.64 4.18 -3.06
C THR A 32 9.29 5.64 -3.34
N ASN A 33 10.31 6.46 -3.64
CA ASN A 33 10.15 7.84 -4.10
C ASN A 33 9.30 8.72 -3.14
N PRO A 34 9.73 8.91 -1.88
CA PRO A 34 9.03 9.81 -0.96
C PRO A 34 9.07 11.24 -1.49
N ALA A 35 7.90 11.86 -1.62
CA ALA A 35 7.75 13.26 -1.97
C ALA A 35 6.76 13.92 -1.00
N TYR A 36 7.03 15.17 -0.62
CA TYR A 36 6.09 15.95 0.17
C TYR A 36 5.26 16.84 -0.75
N SER A 37 3.96 16.89 -0.49
CA SER A 37 3.02 17.80 -1.13
C SER A 37 2.19 18.51 -0.07
N ASP A 38 1.52 19.60 -0.45
CA ASP A 38 0.57 20.30 0.41
C ASP A 38 -0.81 20.26 -0.23
N LEU A 39 -1.81 19.91 0.57
CA LEU A 39 -3.21 19.99 0.18
C LEU A 39 -3.98 20.70 1.30
N ASP A 40 -4.49 21.88 0.99
CA ASP A 40 -5.26 22.72 1.92
C ASP A 40 -4.54 22.98 3.27
N GLY A 41 -3.21 23.16 3.23
CA GLY A 41 -2.39 23.41 4.42
C GLY A 41 -2.06 22.16 5.23
N VAL A 42 -2.37 20.97 4.70
CA VAL A 42 -1.98 19.67 5.26
C VAL A 42 -0.79 19.13 4.48
N ALA A 43 0.33 18.90 5.17
CA ALA A 43 1.48 18.24 4.59
C ALA A 43 1.17 16.77 4.32
N MET A 44 1.20 16.39 3.04
CA MET A 44 0.98 15.05 2.54
C MET A 44 2.30 14.39 2.17
N LEU A 45 2.41 13.10 2.44
CA LEU A 45 3.54 12.27 2.00
C LEU A 45 3.05 11.35 0.88
N ASP A 46 3.61 11.56 -0.31
CA ASP A 46 3.38 10.75 -1.49
C ASP A 46 4.48 9.69 -1.62
N LEU A 47 4.07 8.46 -1.93
CA LEU A 47 4.94 7.31 -2.12
C LEU A 47 4.48 6.53 -3.35
N ALA A 48 5.42 6.08 -4.17
CA ALA A 48 5.12 5.13 -5.23
C ALA A 48 5.02 3.72 -4.64
N MET A 49 3.87 3.06 -4.82
CA MET A 49 3.67 1.68 -4.40
C MET A 49 3.91 0.72 -5.57
N ASN A 50 4.77 -0.27 -5.35
CA ASN A 50 5.00 -1.36 -6.27
C ASN A 50 4.68 -2.69 -5.58
N VAL A 51 3.81 -3.48 -6.19
CA VAL A 51 3.40 -4.81 -5.70
C VAL A 51 4.08 -5.84 -6.59
N ASN A 52 5.00 -6.62 -6.02
CA ASN A 52 5.76 -7.60 -6.79
C ASN A 52 5.12 -8.99 -6.66
N PRO A 53 5.05 -9.77 -7.75
CA PRO A 53 4.60 -11.15 -7.70
C PRO A 53 5.42 -12.00 -6.74
N GLY A 54 4.73 -12.83 -5.95
CA GLY A 54 5.37 -13.81 -5.08
C GLY A 54 6.03 -14.95 -5.88
N GLN A 55 6.80 -15.80 -5.19
CA GLN A 55 7.35 -17.03 -5.79
C GLN A 55 6.27 -18.08 -6.10
N THR A 56 5.02 -17.90 -5.65
CA THR A 56 3.97 -18.93 -5.72
C THR A 56 2.61 -18.34 -6.08
N GLY A 57 2.37 -18.13 -7.38
CA GLY A 57 1.03 -17.84 -7.91
C GLY A 57 0.67 -16.35 -7.95
N ASN A 58 -0.64 -16.07 -7.86
CA ASN A 58 -1.25 -14.74 -7.88
C ASN A 58 -1.83 -14.39 -6.49
N ASP A 59 -0.99 -14.31 -5.45
CA ASP A 59 -1.39 -14.12 -4.05
C ASP A 59 -1.00 -12.75 -3.48
N GLU A 60 -0.77 -11.76 -4.34
CA GLU A 60 -0.15 -10.49 -3.94
C GLU A 60 -1.10 -9.52 -3.23
N LEU A 61 -2.39 -9.59 -3.53
CA LEU A 61 -3.41 -8.62 -3.10
C LEU A 61 -4.65 -9.34 -2.57
N GLU A 62 -5.01 -9.03 -1.32
CA GLU A 62 -6.29 -9.41 -0.72
C GLU A 62 -7.08 -8.14 -0.38
N ILE A 63 -8.36 -8.15 -0.75
CA ILE A 63 -9.31 -7.07 -0.44
C ILE A 63 -10.35 -7.63 0.53
N VAL A 64 -10.40 -7.06 1.73
CA VAL A 64 -11.36 -7.41 2.77
C VAL A 64 -12.36 -6.28 2.92
N VAL A 65 -13.64 -6.61 2.85
CA VAL A 65 -14.75 -5.67 3.08
C VAL A 65 -15.44 -6.04 4.39
N ARG A 66 -15.64 -5.06 5.28
CA ARG A 66 -16.23 -5.23 6.61
C ARG A 66 -17.31 -4.20 6.88
#